data_AF-A0A950LTB7-F1
#
_entry.id   AF-A0A950LTB7-F1
#
_cell.length_a   1.000
_cell.length_b   1.000
_cell.length_c   1.000
_cell.angle_alpha   90.00
_cell.angle_beta   90.00
_cell.angle_gamma   90.00
#
_symmetry.space_group_name_H-M   'P 1'
#
loop_
_entity.id
_entity.type
_entity.pdbx_description
1 polymer ?
#
loop_
_entity_poly.entity_id
_entity_poly.type
_entity_poly.pdbx_seq_one_letter_code
_entity_poly.pdbx_strand_id
1 'polypeptide(L)'
;MAREQVETAPPVERQRGPRLGLRELTLLPVIVLVIIAGAFASDAFLTVDNFLNILQQSSELSVVVIAETLILLAGKFDLSLESIVGIAPMLGAWLITKNVEIGGSGVGLDARLAIVVVLLTGAAVGAANGFLIVRLRLNAFIVTLAMLILLRGAQLGITGGKTLFDLPDHYLYLGSGKWLNIPVSIWIAAILYLAFGLFLRFHRLGRALYAIGGNAEAARVV
;
A
#
# COMPACT_ATOMS: atom_id res chain seq x y z
N MET A 1 -48.71 -41.82 14.54
CA MET A 1 -48.80 -40.36 14.33
C MET A 1 -47.50 -39.73 14.80
N ALA A 2 -46.58 -39.40 13.91
CA ALA A 2 -45.46 -38.51 14.18
C ALA A 2 -45.25 -37.69 12.92
N ARG A 3 -45.64 -36.41 12.96
CA ARG A 3 -45.47 -35.48 11.84
C ARG A 3 -44.02 -35.03 11.83
N GLU A 4 -43.26 -35.39 10.79
CA GLU A 4 -42.01 -34.74 10.47
C GLU A 4 -42.27 -33.24 10.28
N GLN A 5 -41.68 -32.43 11.16
CA GLN A 5 -41.59 -31.00 10.95
C GLN A 5 -40.56 -30.78 9.86
N VAL A 6 -41.05 -30.45 8.66
CA VAL A 6 -40.21 -29.94 7.56
C VAL A 6 -39.66 -28.60 8.03
N GLU A 7 -38.42 -28.60 8.50
CA GLU A 7 -37.67 -27.39 8.83
C GLU A 7 -37.43 -26.62 7.54
N THR A 8 -38.25 -25.59 7.32
CA THR A 8 -38.14 -24.74 6.14
C THR A 8 -36.89 -23.87 6.25
N ALA A 9 -36.03 -23.93 5.24
CA ALA A 9 -34.82 -23.12 5.18
C ALA A 9 -35.17 -21.62 5.35
N PRO A 10 -34.36 -20.84 6.09
CA PRO A 10 -34.64 -19.44 6.32
C PRO A 10 -34.69 -18.68 4.98
N PRO A 11 -35.59 -17.68 4.86
CA PRO A 11 -35.74 -16.92 3.62
C PRO A 11 -34.43 -16.20 3.28
N VAL A 12 -34.00 -16.31 2.02
CA VAL A 12 -32.84 -15.59 1.50
C VAL A 12 -33.12 -14.10 1.58
N GLU A 13 -32.57 -13.44 2.59
CA GLU A 13 -32.73 -12.01 2.81
C GLU A 13 -32.10 -11.28 1.62
N ARG A 14 -32.96 -10.68 0.77
CA ARG A 14 -32.50 -9.87 -0.36
C ARG A 14 -31.65 -8.73 0.19
N GLN A 15 -30.34 -8.80 -0.04
CA GLN A 15 -29.39 -7.74 0.30
C GLN A 15 -29.91 -6.43 -0.33
N ARG A 16 -30.48 -5.57 0.52
CA ARG A 16 -30.90 -4.23 0.11
C ARG A 16 -29.63 -3.51 -0.34
N GLY A 17 -29.66 -2.90 -1.53
CA GLY A 17 -28.55 -2.10 -2.05
C GLY A 17 -28.10 -1.05 -1.04
N PRO A 18 -26.88 -0.50 -1.18
CA PRO A 18 -26.25 0.32 -0.14
C PRO A 18 -27.17 1.49 0.21
N ARG A 19 -27.82 1.41 1.37
CA ARG A 19 -28.56 2.53 1.94
C ARG A 19 -27.50 3.39 2.57
N LEU A 20 -27.24 4.56 1.97
CA LEU A 20 -26.38 5.59 2.56
C LEU A 20 -26.90 5.90 3.96
N GLY A 21 -26.27 5.30 4.97
CA GLY A 21 -26.64 5.49 6.35
C GLY A 21 -26.26 6.90 6.77
N LEU A 22 -27.06 7.53 7.63
CA LEU A 22 -26.72 8.81 8.29
C LEU A 22 -25.30 8.80 8.90
N ARG A 23 -24.78 7.61 9.24
CA ARG A 23 -23.39 7.39 9.69
C ARG A 23 -22.34 7.71 8.64
N GLU A 24 -22.55 7.39 7.36
CA GLU A 24 -21.60 7.70 6.28
C GLU A 24 -21.57 9.20 5.96
N LEU A 25 -22.66 9.93 6.24
CA LEU A 25 -22.73 11.38 6.07
C LEU A 25 -22.05 12.15 7.22
N THR A 26 -21.63 11.49 8.31
CA THR A 26 -21.02 12.16 9.48
C THR A 26 -19.71 12.88 9.17
N LEU A 27 -18.98 12.43 8.14
CA LEU A 27 -17.72 13.05 7.71
C LEU A 27 -17.93 14.26 6.80
N LEU A 28 -19.10 14.38 6.14
CA LEU A 28 -19.35 15.48 5.21
C LEU A 28 -19.27 16.87 5.86
N PRO A 29 -19.86 17.12 7.05
CA PRO A 29 -19.71 18.40 7.73
C PRO A 29 -18.25 18.75 8.02
N VAL A 30 -17.44 17.75 8.42
CA VAL A 30 -16.02 17.95 8.72
C VAL A 30 -15.25 18.30 7.43
N ILE A 31 -15.51 17.59 6.34
CA ILE A 31 -14.89 17.86 5.04
C ILE A 31 -15.25 19.28 4.55
N VAL A 32 -16.53 19.66 4.62
CA VAL A 32 -17.00 20.99 4.23
C VAL A 32 -16.34 22.07 5.08
N LEU A 33 -16.26 21.87 6.40
CA LEU A 33 -15.59 22.80 7.31
C LEU A 33 -14.10 22.97 6.96
N VAL A 34 -13.39 21.87 6.68
CA VAL A 34 -11.97 21.91 6.27
C VAL A 34 -11.81 22.64 4.95
N ILE A 35 -12.71 22.44 3.98
CA ILE A 35 -12.66 23.13 2.69
C ILE A 35 -12.83 24.63 2.87
N ILE A 36 -13.84 25.05 3.64
CA ILE A 36 -14.10 26.47 3.91
C ILE A 36 -12.91 27.09 4.66
N ALA A 37 -12.49 26.48 5.75
CA ALA A 37 -11.37 26.98 6.56
C ALA A 37 -10.08 27.07 5.73
N GLY A 38 -9.77 26.04 4.93
CA GLY A 38 -8.61 26.01 4.06
C GLY A 38 -8.64 27.11 2.99
N ALA A 39 -9.81 27.34 2.37
CA ALA A 39 -9.99 28.39 1.36
C ALA A 39 -9.74 29.79 1.93
N PHE A 40 -10.08 30.04 3.20
CA PHE A 40 -9.77 31.30 3.87
C PHE A 40 -8.33 31.37 4.41
N ALA A 41 -7.71 30.22 4.71
CA ALA A 41 -6.36 30.17 5.27
C ALA A 41 -5.26 30.38 4.21
N SER A 42 -5.49 30.00 2.95
CA SER A 42 -4.50 30.14 1.88
C SER A 42 -5.15 30.18 0.50
N ASP A 43 -4.72 31.14 -0.32
CA ASP A 43 -5.10 31.22 -1.75
C ASP A 43 -4.65 29.99 -2.55
N ALA A 44 -3.64 29.27 -2.07
CA ALA A 44 -3.17 28.03 -2.70
C ALA A 44 -4.09 26.82 -2.45
N PHE A 45 -4.99 26.89 -1.46
CA PHE A 45 -5.74 25.72 -0.98
C PHE A 45 -6.65 25.10 -2.06
N LEU A 46 -7.40 25.93 -2.79
CA LEU A 46 -8.32 25.48 -3.85
C LEU A 46 -7.68 25.45 -5.25
N THR A 47 -6.36 25.48 -5.34
CA THR A 47 -5.66 25.45 -6.64
C THR A 47 -5.56 24.02 -7.18
N VAL A 48 -5.57 23.90 -8.52
CA VAL A 48 -5.37 22.61 -9.21
C VAL A 48 -4.04 21.97 -8.80
N ASP A 49 -2.98 22.76 -8.64
CA ASP A 49 -1.68 22.26 -8.23
C ASP A 49 -1.72 21.65 -6.81
N ASN A 50 -2.43 22.28 -5.87
CA ASN A 50 -2.60 21.70 -4.54
C ASN A 50 -3.38 20.37 -4.59
N PHE A 51 -4.47 20.29 -5.37
CA PHE A 51 -5.20 19.04 -5.56
C PHE A 51 -4.34 17.96 -6.21
N LEU A 52 -3.52 18.29 -7.22
CA LEU A 52 -2.60 17.35 -7.84
C LEU A 52 -1.51 16.87 -6.88
N ASN A 53 -1.00 17.75 -6.01
CA ASN A 53 -0.03 17.38 -4.97
C ASN A 53 -0.64 16.43 -3.93
N ILE A 54 -1.88 16.69 -3.50
CA ILE A 54 -2.62 15.80 -2.60
C ILE A 54 -2.87 14.44 -3.26
N LEU A 55 -3.29 14.44 -4.52
CA LEU A 55 -3.52 13.21 -5.29
C LEU A 55 -2.22 12.43 -5.49
N GLN A 56 -1.09 13.11 -5.73
CA GLN A 56 0.22 12.48 -5.87
C GLN A 56 0.63 11.75 -4.58
N GLN A 57 0.57 12.43 -3.43
CA GLN A 57 0.87 11.82 -2.12
C GLN A 57 -0.10 10.67 -1.80
N SER A 58 -1.38 10.86 -2.11
CA SER A 58 -2.41 9.83 -1.93
C SER A 58 -2.19 8.63 -2.85
N SER A 59 -1.62 8.84 -4.04
CA SER A 59 -1.31 7.77 -5.00
C SER A 59 -0.21 6.88 -4.48
N GLU A 60 0.86 7.45 -3.92
CA GLU A 60 1.94 6.69 -3.27
C GLU A 60 1.39 5.85 -2.11
N LEU A 61 0.60 6.46 -1.22
CA LEU A 61 -0.05 5.75 -0.12
C LEU A 61 -1.01 4.65 -0.61
N SER A 62 -1.76 4.90 -1.70
CA SER A 62 -2.74 3.95 -2.22
C SER A 62 -2.11 2.64 -2.69
N VAL A 63 -0.90 2.70 -3.26
CA VAL A 63 -0.17 1.49 -3.69
C VAL A 63 0.19 0.62 -2.48
N VAL A 64 0.59 1.26 -1.38
CA VAL A 64 0.85 0.57 -0.10
C VAL A 64 -0.44 -0.04 0.45
N VAL A 65 -1.55 0.69 0.39
CA VAL A 65 -2.87 0.21 0.85
C VAL A 65 -3.35 -0.97 0.03
N ILE A 66 -3.09 -1.03 -1.28
CA ILE A 66 -3.40 -2.20 -2.11
C ILE A 66 -2.65 -3.44 -1.59
N ALA A 67 -1.36 -3.30 -1.28
CA ALA A 67 -0.57 -4.40 -0.71
C ALA A 67 -1.11 -4.83 0.65
N GLU A 68 -1.38 -3.89 1.56
CA GLU A 68 -1.91 -4.19 2.90
C GLU A 68 -3.30 -4.84 2.83
N THR A 69 -4.14 -4.42 1.88
CA THR A 69 -5.47 -5.03 1.66
C THR A 69 -5.35 -6.53 1.41
N LEU A 70 -4.40 -6.98 0.59
CA LEU A 70 -4.21 -8.41 0.30
C LEU A 70 -3.81 -9.20 1.55
N ILE A 71 -3.01 -8.60 2.42
CA ILE A 71 -2.52 -9.21 3.67
C ILE A 71 -3.65 -9.30 4.70
N LEU A 72 -4.43 -8.22 4.83
CA LEU A 72 -5.60 -8.17 5.71
C LEU A 72 -6.68 -9.15 5.26
N LEU A 73 -6.91 -9.28 3.96
CA LEU A 73 -7.84 -10.29 3.42
C LEU A 73 -7.39 -11.71 3.75
N ALA A 74 -6.08 -11.97 3.85
CA ALA A 74 -5.56 -13.26 4.30
C ALA A 74 -5.63 -13.44 5.84
N GLY A 75 -6.20 -12.47 6.59
CA GLY A 75 -6.30 -12.50 8.04
C GLY A 75 -4.98 -12.30 8.76
N LYS A 76 -4.03 -11.59 8.14
CA LYS A 76 -2.72 -11.24 8.69
C LYS A 76 -2.54 -9.73 8.74
N PHE A 77 -1.48 -9.28 9.42
CA PHE A 77 -1.05 -7.89 9.49
C PHE A 77 0.40 -7.80 9.01
N ASP A 78 0.76 -6.72 8.32
CA ASP A 78 2.16 -6.44 7.98
C ASP A 78 2.56 -4.99 8.26
N LEU A 79 3.18 -4.80 9.43
CA LEU A 79 3.73 -3.49 9.78
C LEU A 79 5.00 -3.15 9.01
N SER A 80 5.71 -4.13 8.44
CA SER A 80 7.00 -3.89 7.80
C SER A 80 6.87 -3.11 6.49
N LEU A 81 5.70 -3.12 5.84
CA LEU A 81 5.44 -2.37 4.61
C LEU A 81 5.82 -0.89 4.73
N GLU A 82 5.58 -0.27 5.89
CA GLU A 82 5.95 1.12 6.13
C GLU A 82 7.46 1.33 6.03
N SER A 83 8.25 0.47 6.68
CA SER A 83 9.71 0.56 6.63
C SER A 83 10.28 0.21 5.24
N ILE A 84 9.57 -0.61 4.46
CA ILE A 84 9.95 -0.95 3.08
C ILE A 84 9.81 0.28 2.18
N VAL A 85 8.74 1.06 2.35
CA VAL A 85 8.52 2.33 1.62
C VAL A 85 9.63 3.34 1.89
N GLY A 86 10.27 3.29 3.06
CA GLY A 86 11.48 4.08 3.36
C GLY A 86 12.76 3.46 2.78
N ILE A 87 13.08 2.23 3.18
CA ILE A 87 14.39 1.63 2.92
C ILE A 87 14.60 1.27 1.44
N ALA A 88 13.57 0.83 0.73
CA ALA A 88 13.72 0.36 -0.65
C ALA A 88 14.12 1.49 -1.62
N PRO A 89 13.39 2.63 -1.70
CA PRO A 89 13.84 3.74 -2.54
C PRO A 89 15.14 4.39 -2.04
N MET A 90 15.38 4.37 -0.72
CA MET A 90 16.65 4.82 -0.14
C MET A 90 17.82 3.97 -0.62
N LEU A 91 17.71 2.64 -0.65
CA LEU A 91 18.75 1.75 -1.18
C LEU A 91 19.01 2.01 -2.66
N GLY A 92 17.95 2.25 -3.45
CA GLY A 92 18.09 2.64 -4.86
C GLY A 92 18.89 3.94 -5.01
N ALA A 93 18.49 4.98 -4.29
CA ALA A 93 19.19 6.27 -4.27
C ALA A 93 20.64 6.12 -3.81
N TRP A 94 20.88 5.36 -2.73
CA TRP A 94 22.19 5.09 -2.17
C TRP A 94 23.14 4.43 -3.17
N LEU A 95 22.63 3.45 -3.95
CA LEU A 95 23.42 2.76 -4.98
C LEU A 95 23.71 3.65 -6.20
N ILE A 96 22.77 4.53 -6.58
CA ILE A 96 22.95 5.47 -7.68
C ILE A 96 23.98 6.56 -7.33
N THR A 97 23.96 7.04 -6.10
CA THR A 97 24.78 8.20 -5.71
C THR A 97 26.25 7.81 -5.53
N LYS A 98 27.10 8.35 -6.42
CA LYS A 98 28.57 8.17 -6.41
C LYS A 98 29.26 8.97 -5.31
N ASN A 99 28.67 10.08 -4.86
CA ASN A 99 29.31 10.94 -3.89
C ASN A 99 29.03 10.41 -2.47
N VAL A 100 30.09 9.88 -1.84
CA VAL A 100 30.04 9.32 -0.47
C VAL A 100 29.86 10.41 0.59
N GLU A 101 30.29 11.65 0.34
CA GLU A 101 30.20 12.75 1.29
C GLU A 101 28.74 13.13 1.59
N ILE A 102 27.89 13.07 0.56
CA ILE A 102 26.44 13.28 0.67
C ILE A 102 25.68 12.00 1.07
N GLY A 103 26.41 10.93 1.44
CA GLY A 103 25.84 9.69 1.94
C GLY A 103 25.57 8.62 0.88
N GLY A 104 26.10 8.75 -0.34
CA GLY A 104 26.01 7.71 -1.37
C GLY A 104 26.95 6.52 -1.13
N SER A 105 26.70 5.41 -1.84
CA SER A 105 27.51 4.19 -1.76
C SER A 105 28.88 4.30 -2.43
N GLY A 106 29.05 5.24 -3.35
CA GLY A 106 30.23 5.32 -4.21
C GLY A 106 30.18 4.42 -5.45
N VAL A 107 29.19 3.52 -5.55
CA VAL A 107 29.08 2.54 -6.64
C VAL A 107 28.67 3.21 -7.96
N GLY A 108 27.66 4.10 -7.92
CA GLY A 108 27.16 4.75 -9.13
C GLY A 108 26.38 3.83 -10.04
N LEU A 109 25.53 2.98 -9.47
CA LEU A 109 24.69 2.03 -10.19
C LEU A 109 23.78 2.74 -11.19
N ASP A 110 23.59 2.15 -12.37
CA ASP A 110 22.61 2.65 -13.35
C ASP A 110 21.21 2.70 -12.74
N ALA A 111 20.48 3.79 -12.96
CA ALA A 111 19.23 4.01 -12.25
C ALA A 111 18.12 3.04 -12.66
N ARG A 112 18.18 2.43 -13.85
CA ARG A 112 17.23 1.38 -14.27
C ARG A 112 17.48 0.10 -13.48
N LEU A 113 18.75 -0.23 -13.24
CA LEU A 113 19.13 -1.36 -12.39
C LEU A 113 18.76 -1.09 -10.93
N ALA A 114 18.89 0.15 -10.46
CA ALA A 114 18.46 0.52 -9.12
C ALA A 114 16.97 0.24 -8.90
N ILE A 115 16.09 0.52 -9.88
CA ILE A 115 14.65 0.19 -9.79
C ILE A 115 14.45 -1.32 -9.56
N VAL A 116 15.22 -2.17 -10.25
CA VAL A 116 15.16 -3.63 -10.04
C VAL A 116 15.58 -3.99 -8.62
N VAL A 117 16.62 -3.35 -8.08
CA VAL A 117 17.05 -3.55 -6.69
C VAL A 117 15.96 -3.10 -5.69
N VAL A 118 15.30 -1.97 -5.93
CA VAL A 118 14.17 -1.51 -5.10
C VAL A 118 13.07 -2.57 -5.03
N LEU A 119 12.65 -3.10 -6.18
CA LEU A 119 11.61 -4.13 -6.27
C LEU A 119 12.04 -5.44 -5.60
N LEU A 120 13.28 -5.87 -5.82
CA LEU A 120 13.83 -7.08 -5.20
C LEU A 120 13.97 -6.95 -3.69
N THR A 121 14.26 -5.76 -3.17
CA THR A 121 14.32 -5.51 -1.73
C THR A 121 12.96 -5.77 -1.08
N GLY A 122 11.89 -5.21 -1.64
CA GLY A 122 10.53 -5.45 -1.15
C GLY A 122 10.14 -6.93 -1.23
N ALA A 123 10.45 -7.59 -2.35
CA ALA A 123 10.19 -9.02 -2.52
C ALA A 123 10.96 -9.89 -1.53
N ALA A 124 12.23 -9.58 -1.27
CA ALA A 124 13.07 -10.31 -0.33
C ALA A 124 12.58 -10.17 1.11
N VAL A 125 12.20 -8.96 1.53
CA VAL A 125 11.62 -8.71 2.86
C VAL A 125 10.28 -9.45 3.00
N GLY A 126 9.40 -9.35 2.00
CA GLY A 126 8.12 -10.06 2.00
C GLY A 126 8.30 -11.58 2.06
N ALA A 127 9.27 -12.13 1.32
CA ALA A 127 9.60 -13.55 1.36
C ALA A 127 10.15 -13.97 2.73
N ALA A 128 11.01 -13.16 3.35
CA ALA A 128 11.53 -13.42 4.68
C ALA A 128 10.40 -13.43 5.73
N ASN A 129 9.55 -12.40 5.74
CA ASN A 129 8.39 -12.34 6.64
C ASN A 129 7.45 -13.53 6.40
N GLY A 130 7.12 -13.82 5.15
CA GLY A 130 6.27 -14.95 4.77
C GLY A 130 6.84 -16.29 5.24
N PHE A 131 8.15 -16.50 5.08
CA PHE A 131 8.84 -17.69 5.57
C PHE A 131 8.74 -17.82 7.09
N LEU A 132 9.06 -16.76 7.83
CA LEU A 132 9.00 -16.75 9.30
C LEU A 132 7.58 -17.02 9.82
N ILE A 133 6.57 -16.42 9.19
CA ILE A 133 5.18 -16.55 9.61
C ILE A 133 4.61 -17.92 9.23
N VAL A 134 4.79 -18.36 7.98
CA VAL A 134 4.16 -19.58 7.47
C VAL A 134 4.92 -20.83 7.89
N ARG A 135 6.25 -20.84 7.73
CA ARG A 135 7.07 -22.04 7.95
C ARG A 135 7.45 -22.24 9.40
N LEU A 136 7.78 -21.16 10.11
CA LEU A 136 8.16 -21.20 11.52
C LEU A 136 6.99 -20.90 12.47
N ARG A 137 5.81 -20.59 11.94
CA ARG A 137 4.58 -20.34 12.71
C ARG A 137 4.73 -19.22 13.74
N LEU A 138 5.57 -18.24 13.45
CA LEU A 138 5.74 -17.06 14.29
C LEU A 138 4.53 -16.12 14.16
N ASN A 139 4.28 -15.33 15.20
CA ASN A 139 3.21 -14.33 15.18
C ASN A 139 3.51 -13.23 14.15
N ALA A 140 2.59 -13.00 13.21
CA ALA A 140 2.76 -12.04 12.12
C ALA A 140 3.00 -10.60 12.59
N PHE A 141 2.30 -10.16 13.65
CA PHE A 141 2.48 -8.83 14.21
C PHE A 141 3.89 -8.66 14.78
N ILE A 142 4.39 -9.65 15.54
CA ILE A 142 5.72 -9.59 16.14
C ILE A 142 6.82 -9.60 15.07
N VAL A 143 6.70 -10.51 14.08
CA VAL A 143 7.69 -10.61 12.99
C VAL A 143 7.76 -9.31 12.19
N THR A 144 6.62 -8.77 11.80
CA THR A 144 6.58 -7.58 10.94
C THR A 144 6.92 -6.30 11.69
N LEU A 145 6.60 -6.21 12.99
CA LEU A 145 7.09 -5.13 13.87
C LEU A 145 8.62 -5.20 14.04
N ALA A 146 9.17 -6.39 14.28
CA ALA A 146 10.62 -6.57 14.40
C ALA A 146 11.32 -6.20 13.09
N MET A 147 10.75 -6.61 11.95
CA MET A 147 11.26 -6.26 10.63
C MET A 147 11.18 -4.75 10.39
N LEU A 148 10.08 -4.08 10.78
CA LEU A 148 9.96 -2.62 10.73
C LEU A 148 11.10 -1.94 11.50
N ILE A 149 11.37 -2.37 12.72
CA ILE A 149 12.42 -1.79 13.57
C ILE A 149 13.80 -2.02 12.94
N LEU A 150 14.05 -3.24 12.46
CA LEU A 150 15.32 -3.61 11.83
C LEU A 150 15.58 -2.79 10.55
N LEU A 151 14.59 -2.66 9.67
CA LEU A 151 14.73 -1.92 8.42
C LEU A 151 14.86 -0.42 8.66
N ARG A 152 14.11 0.16 9.61
CA ARG A 152 14.30 1.57 10.01
C ARG A 152 15.70 1.79 10.60
N GLY A 153 16.17 0.89 11.45
CA GLY A 153 17.53 0.94 12.00
C GLY A 153 18.60 0.85 10.91
N ALA A 154 18.43 -0.06 9.96
CA ALA A 154 19.34 -0.19 8.81
C ALA A 154 19.33 1.06 7.94
N GLN A 155 18.15 1.64 7.64
CA GLN A 155 18.04 2.90 6.90
C GLN A 155 18.80 4.02 7.59
N LEU A 156 18.59 4.20 8.90
CA LEU A 156 19.28 5.23 9.67
C LEU A 156 20.80 4.98 9.74
N GLY A 157 21.21 3.72 9.92
CA GLY A 157 22.63 3.35 9.97
C GLY A 157 23.37 3.53 8.65
N ILE A 158 22.72 3.24 7.52
CA ILE A 158 23.31 3.38 6.17
C ILE A 158 23.42 4.87 5.79
N THR A 159 22.35 5.63 6.01
CA THR A 159 22.30 7.04 5.59
C THR A 159 22.93 8.00 6.58
N GLY A 160 23.11 7.58 7.83
CA GLY A 160 23.44 8.49 8.94
C GLY A 160 22.38 9.58 9.16
N GLY A 161 21.14 9.35 8.71
CA GLY A 161 20.05 10.33 8.75
C GLY A 161 20.11 11.40 7.66
N LYS A 162 21.05 11.30 6.71
CA LYS A 162 21.13 12.21 5.57
C LYS A 162 20.05 11.90 4.54
N THR A 163 19.55 12.95 3.90
CA THR A 163 18.67 12.81 2.73
C THR A 163 19.54 12.77 1.47
N LEU A 164 19.38 11.73 0.66
CA LEU A 164 20.00 11.68 -0.67
C LEU A 164 19.15 12.48 -1.66
N PHE A 165 19.80 13.36 -2.41
CA PHE A 165 19.21 14.21 -3.44
C PHE A 165 20.03 14.13 -4.74
N ASP A 166 19.62 14.89 -5.75
CA ASP A 166 20.28 14.94 -7.08
C ASP A 166 20.31 13.58 -7.80
N LEU A 167 19.15 12.94 -7.86
CA LEU A 167 18.97 11.67 -8.56
C LEU A 167 18.64 11.91 -10.04
N PRO A 168 19.07 11.02 -10.95
CA PRO A 168 18.79 11.18 -12.37
C PRO A 168 17.29 11.27 -12.69
N ASP A 169 16.91 12.13 -13.64
CA ASP A 169 15.50 12.37 -14.00
C ASP A 169 14.72 11.10 -14.33
N HIS A 170 15.36 10.14 -15.00
CA HIS A 170 14.73 8.87 -15.38
C HIS A 170 14.43 7.96 -14.17
N TYR A 171 15.11 8.15 -13.03
CA TYR A 171 14.76 7.50 -11.76
C TYR A 171 13.56 8.19 -11.11
N LEU A 172 13.57 9.53 -11.08
CA LEU A 172 12.50 10.35 -10.48
C LEU A 172 11.19 10.31 -11.28
N TYR A 173 11.27 10.01 -12.58
CA TYR A 173 10.16 10.03 -13.52
C TYR A 173 8.91 9.27 -13.05
N LEU A 174 9.08 8.10 -12.40
CA LEU A 174 7.94 7.30 -11.91
C LEU A 174 7.18 8.00 -10.77
N GLY A 175 7.86 8.83 -9.99
CA GLY A 175 7.26 9.59 -8.88
C GLY A 175 6.75 10.96 -9.31
N SER A 176 7.56 11.72 -10.05
CA SER A 176 7.34 13.15 -10.34
C SER A 176 7.18 13.52 -11.81
N GLY A 177 7.39 12.57 -12.74
CA GLY A 177 7.12 12.78 -14.16
C GLY A 177 5.66 13.16 -14.38
N LYS A 178 5.34 13.88 -15.47
CA LYS A 178 3.98 14.35 -15.75
C LYS A 178 3.49 13.89 -17.12
N TRP A 179 2.26 13.40 -17.16
CA TRP A 179 1.48 13.15 -18.38
C TRP A 179 0.19 13.95 -18.34
N LEU A 180 -0.07 14.76 -19.37
CA LEU A 180 -1.24 15.65 -19.42
C LEU A 180 -1.32 16.55 -18.17
N ASN A 181 -0.17 17.04 -17.69
CA ASN A 181 -0.01 17.79 -16.44
C ASN A 181 -0.38 17.03 -15.14
N ILE A 182 -0.65 15.73 -15.21
CA ILE A 182 -0.95 14.86 -14.06
C ILE A 182 0.30 14.02 -13.75
N PRO A 183 0.77 13.98 -12.48
CA PRO A 183 1.86 13.10 -12.07
C PRO A 183 1.69 11.64 -12.51
N VAL A 184 2.76 11.04 -13.02
CA VAL A 184 2.82 9.64 -13.49
C VAL A 184 2.46 8.66 -12.36
N SER A 185 2.82 8.98 -11.11
CA SER A 185 2.44 8.17 -9.94
C SER A 185 0.92 8.01 -9.76
N ILE A 186 0.13 9.03 -10.13
CA ILE A 186 -1.34 8.96 -10.10
C ILE A 186 -1.86 7.97 -11.13
N TRP A 187 -1.28 7.98 -12.34
CA TRP A 187 -1.63 6.99 -13.37
C TRP A 187 -1.25 5.57 -12.96
N ILE A 188 -0.06 5.38 -12.38
CA ILE A 188 0.39 4.09 -11.87
C ILE A 188 -0.58 3.59 -10.79
N ALA A 189 -0.92 4.42 -9.82
CA ALA A 189 -1.87 4.08 -8.76
C ALA A 189 -3.25 3.71 -9.31
N ALA A 190 -3.79 4.50 -10.25
CA ALA A 190 -5.09 4.23 -10.86
C ALA A 190 -5.11 2.88 -11.62
N ILE A 191 -4.05 2.58 -12.38
CA ILE A 191 -3.90 1.32 -13.10
C ILE A 191 -3.81 0.15 -12.11
N LEU A 192 -3.00 0.27 -11.05
CA LEU A 192 -2.86 -0.77 -10.04
C LEU A 192 -4.17 -0.99 -9.28
N TYR A 193 -4.88 0.08 -8.92
CA TYR A 193 -6.17 -0.01 -8.24
C TYR A 193 -7.20 -0.73 -9.10
N LEU A 194 -7.28 -0.39 -10.39
CA LEU A 194 -8.15 -1.09 -11.33
C LEU A 194 -7.76 -2.56 -11.48
N ALA A 195 -6.47 -2.84 -11.69
CA ALA A 195 -5.96 -4.20 -11.88
C ALA A 195 -6.23 -5.08 -10.65
N PHE A 196 -5.87 -4.61 -9.45
CA PHE A 196 -6.09 -5.36 -8.21
C PHE A 196 -7.56 -5.44 -7.82
N GLY A 197 -8.35 -4.40 -8.07
CA GLY A 197 -9.81 -4.44 -7.87
C GLY A 197 -10.49 -5.48 -8.76
N LEU A 198 -10.12 -5.55 -10.04
CA LEU A 198 -10.60 -6.58 -10.96
C LEU A 198 -10.08 -7.97 -10.58
N PHE A 199 -8.81 -8.09 -10.17
CA PHE A 199 -8.23 -9.35 -9.69
C PHE A 199 -8.99 -9.89 -8.47
N LEU A 200 -9.22 -9.04 -7.47
CA LEU A 200 -9.94 -9.38 -6.24
C LEU A 200 -11.40 -9.78 -6.51
N ARG A 201 -12.06 -9.11 -7.47
CA ARG A 201 -13.45 -9.39 -7.83
C ARG A 201 -13.62 -10.61 -8.72
N PHE A 202 -12.78 -10.77 -9.74
CA PHE A 202 -13.02 -11.70 -10.85
C PHE A 202 -12.01 -12.83 -10.96
N HIS A 203 -10.80 -12.73 -10.38
CA HIS A 203 -9.81 -13.79 -10.46
C HIS A 203 -10.03 -14.86 -9.37
N ARG A 204 -9.69 -16.12 -9.68
CA ARG A 204 -9.86 -17.26 -8.75
C ARG A 204 -9.08 -17.04 -7.45
N LEU A 205 -7.82 -16.61 -7.57
CA LEU A 205 -6.95 -16.33 -6.41
C LEU A 205 -7.48 -15.17 -5.55
N GLY A 206 -8.01 -14.12 -6.17
CA GLY A 206 -8.61 -12.99 -5.45
C GLY A 206 -9.82 -13.41 -4.62
N ARG A 207 -10.74 -14.18 -5.22
CA ARG A 207 -11.89 -14.73 -4.49
C ARG A 207 -11.48 -15.72 -3.39
N ALA A 208 -10.43 -16.51 -3.62
CA ALA A 208 -9.91 -17.42 -2.61
C ALA A 208 -9.38 -16.67 -1.38
N LEU A 209 -8.71 -15.52 -1.57
CA LEU A 209 -8.28 -14.66 -0.45
C LEU A 209 -9.47 -14.21 0.41
N TYR A 210 -10.54 -13.73 -0.21
CA TYR A 210 -11.77 -13.37 0.54
C TYR A 210 -12.38 -14.57 1.27
N ALA A 211 -12.41 -15.76 0.65
CA ALA A 211 -12.94 -16.96 1.28
C ALA A 211 -12.12 -17.36 2.51
N ILE A 212 -10.78 -17.32 2.41
CA ILE A 212 -9.86 -17.60 3.50
C ILE A 212 -10.06 -16.60 4.66
N GLY A 213 -10.18 -15.31 4.35
CA GLY A 213 -10.39 -14.25 5.35
C GLY A 213 -11.75 -14.33 6.05
N GLY A 214 -12.80 -14.72 5.33
CA GLY A 214 -14.15 -14.85 5.88
C GLY A 214 -14.33 -16.09 6.75
N ASN A 215 -13.88 -17.26 6.26
CA ASN A 215 -13.90 -18.50 7.03
C ASN A 215 -12.84 -19.49 6.51
N ALA A 216 -11.66 -19.48 7.15
CA ALA A 216 -10.53 -20.32 6.79
C ALA A 216 -10.82 -21.83 6.85
N GLU A 217 -11.76 -22.26 7.70
CA GLU A 217 -12.12 -23.67 7.86
C GLU A 217 -13.04 -24.15 6.73
N ALA A 218 -14.02 -23.32 6.36
CA ALA A 218 -14.85 -23.54 5.17
C ALA A 218 -14.05 -23.46 3.87
N ALA A 219 -13.05 -22.57 3.80
CA ALA A 219 -12.18 -22.43 2.63
C ALA A 219 -11.27 -23.66 2.40
N ARG A 220 -11.03 -24.51 3.40
CA ARG A 220 -10.16 -25.70 3.27
C ARG A 220 -10.84 -26.87 2.54
N VAL A 221 -12.16 -26.89 2.49
CA VAL A 221 -12.96 -28.01 1.96
C VAL A 221 -13.59 -27.72 0.58
N VAL A 222 -13.22 -26.59 -0.04
CA VAL A 222 -13.64 -26.14 -1.38
C VAL A 222 -12.46 -26.17 -2.33
#